data_AF-A0A7T5RDX9-F1
#
_entry.id   AF-A0A7T5RDX9-F1
#
_cell.length_a   1.000
_cell.length_b   1.000
_cell.length_c   1.000
_cell.angle_alpha   90.00
_cell.angle_beta   90.00
_cell.angle_gamma   90.00
#
_symmetry.space_group_name_H-M   'P 1'
#
loop_
_entity.id
_entity.type
_entity.pdbx_description
1 polymer ?
#
loop_
_entity_poly.entity_id
_entity_poly.type
_entity_poly.pdbx_seq_one_letter_code
_entity_poly.pdbx_strand_id
1 'polypeptide(L)'
;MPKPAKNEIKAFIDFFYDACQKIRKEKAVFERGKDGKLVKLALKKFSSVQLEMLAVWFLAKKPKLQPKIGAMLSKNMLEELERKIRQAIFWKDLDMIFEKYYPRQT
;
A
#
# COMPACT_ATOMS: atom_id res chain seq x y z
N MET A 1 19.97 -10.66 -2.44
CA MET A 1 18.77 -10.07 -1.78
C MET A 1 17.94 -11.20 -1.19
N PRO A 2 17.58 -11.16 0.11
CA PRO A 2 16.75 -12.19 0.72
C PRO A 2 15.34 -12.19 0.10
N LYS A 3 14.73 -13.36 -0.02
CA LYS A 3 13.33 -13.49 -0.48
C LYS A 3 12.43 -12.94 0.64
N PRO A 4 11.44 -12.08 0.35
CA PRO A 4 10.46 -11.69 1.36
C PRO A 4 9.81 -12.95 1.92
N ALA A 5 9.70 -13.04 3.24
CA ALA A 5 9.14 -14.20 3.90
C ALA A 5 7.67 -14.34 3.46
N LYS A 6 7.17 -15.57 3.26
CA LYS A 6 5.76 -15.81 2.90
C LYS A 6 4.78 -15.09 3.85
N ASN A 7 5.20 -14.86 5.09
CA ASN A 7 4.45 -14.17 6.12
C ASN A 7 4.25 -12.68 5.80
N GLU A 8 5.20 -11.99 5.15
CA GLU A 8 5.11 -10.56 4.85
C GLU A 8 4.06 -10.26 3.77
N ILE A 9 3.96 -11.12 2.75
CA ILE A 9 2.95 -10.97 1.69
C ILE A 9 1.55 -11.09 2.29
N LYS A 10 1.34 -12.10 3.14
CA LYS A 10 0.05 -12.31 3.81
C LYS A 10 -0.27 -11.15 4.74
N ALA A 11 0.68 -10.75 5.58
CA ALA A 11 0.52 -9.63 6.51
C ALA A 11 0.12 -8.34 5.77
N PHE A 12 0.76 -8.04 4.64
CA PHE A 12 0.39 -6.88 3.84
C PHE A 12 -1.01 -6.98 3.22
N ILE A 13 -1.40 -8.16 2.71
CA ILE A 13 -2.74 -8.36 2.15
C ILE A 13 -3.81 -8.18 3.23
N ASP A 14 -3.59 -8.77 4.41
CA ASP A 14 -4.49 -8.65 5.56
C ASP A 14 -4.58 -7.17 5.99
N PHE A 15 -3.44 -6.47 6.10
CA PHE A 15 -3.41 -5.02 6.35
C PHE A 15 -4.18 -4.23 5.30
N PHE A 16 -3.99 -4.52 4.00
CA PHE A 16 -4.66 -3.80 2.92
C PHE A 16 -6.17 -3.99 2.99
N TYR A 17 -6.63 -5.20 3.35
CA TYR A 17 -8.05 -5.47 3.56
C TYR A 17 -8.62 -4.61 4.67
N ASP A 18 -7.95 -4.59 5.82
CA ASP A 18 -8.35 -3.79 6.98
C ASP A 18 -8.33 -2.29 6.66
N ALA A 19 -7.33 -1.83 5.92
CA ALA A 19 -7.21 -0.43 5.50
C ALA A 19 -8.35 -0.02 4.56
N CYS A 20 -8.78 -0.89 3.64
CA CYS A 20 -9.93 -0.61 2.77
C CYS A 20 -11.21 -0.41 3.58
N GLN A 21 -11.44 -1.28 4.56
CA GLN A 21 -12.60 -1.17 5.45
C GLN A 21 -12.51 0.08 6.32
N LYS A 22 -11.34 0.37 6.88
CA LYS A 22 -11.13 1.51 7.79
C LYS A 22 -11.27 2.86 7.08
N ILE A 23 -10.68 3.00 5.90
CA ILE A 23 -10.56 4.29 5.19
C ILE A 23 -11.76 4.53 4.29
N ARG A 24 -12.16 3.52 3.50
CA ARG A 24 -13.20 3.66 2.49
C ARG A 24 -14.53 3.04 2.88
N LYS A 25 -14.58 2.27 3.98
CA LYS A 25 -15.76 1.48 4.38
C LYS A 25 -16.19 0.50 3.29
N GLU A 26 -15.24 0.05 2.48
CA GLU A 26 -15.44 -0.87 1.37
C GLU A 26 -14.64 -2.15 1.56
N LYS A 27 -15.14 -3.27 1.04
CA LYS A 27 -14.38 -4.52 1.00
C LYS A 27 -13.31 -4.42 -0.09
N ALA A 28 -12.06 -4.70 0.25
CA ALA A 28 -11.01 -4.82 -0.74
C ALA A 28 -11.34 -5.94 -1.72
N VAL A 29 -11.04 -5.72 -3.01
CA VAL A 29 -11.22 -6.74 -4.04
C VAL A 29 -9.85 -7.32 -4.38
N PHE A 30 -9.69 -8.64 -4.21
CA PHE A 30 -8.43 -9.34 -4.42
C PHE A 30 -8.55 -10.43 -5.49
N GLU A 31 -7.52 -10.54 -6.32
CA GLU A 31 -7.32 -11.65 -7.25
C GLU A 31 -6.25 -12.59 -6.69
N ARG A 32 -6.70 -13.75 -6.19
CA ARG A 32 -5.84 -14.76 -5.55
C ARG A 32 -4.70 -15.16 -6.48
N GLY A 33 -3.47 -15.15 -5.95
CA GLY A 33 -2.24 -15.48 -6.69
C GLY A 33 -1.65 -14.31 -7.49
N LYS A 34 -2.46 -13.53 -8.21
CA LYS A 34 -1.96 -12.38 -8.98
C LYS A 34 -1.53 -11.24 -8.06
N ASP A 35 -2.36 -10.85 -7.11
CA ASP A 35 -2.02 -9.81 -6.15
C ASP A 35 -0.85 -10.23 -5.25
N GLY A 36 -0.78 -11.51 -4.86
CA GLY A 36 0.35 -12.05 -4.12
C GLY A 36 1.68 -11.94 -4.88
N LYS A 37 1.68 -12.12 -6.21
CA LYS A 37 2.87 -11.88 -7.05
C LYS A 37 3.23 -10.39 -7.10
N LEU A 38 2.24 -9.50 -7.21
CA LEU A 38 2.47 -8.05 -7.22
C LEU A 38 3.06 -7.55 -5.91
N VAL A 39 2.47 -7.96 -4.77
CA VAL A 39 3.00 -7.63 -3.43
C VAL A 39 4.42 -8.14 -3.27
N LYS A 40 4.69 -9.38 -3.70
CA LYS A 40 6.05 -9.94 -3.66
C LYS A 40 7.06 -9.12 -4.46
N LEU A 41 6.66 -8.56 -5.61
CA LEU A 41 7.52 -7.68 -6.40
C LEU A 41 7.70 -6.31 -5.74
N ALA A 42 6.64 -5.75 -5.17
CA ALA A 42 6.69 -4.49 -4.46
C ALA A 42 7.58 -4.57 -3.21
N LEU A 43 7.52 -5.66 -2.44
CA LEU A 43 8.38 -5.94 -1.28
C LEU A 43 9.87 -6.10 -1.63
N LYS A 44 10.23 -6.25 -2.92
CA LYS A 44 11.64 -6.19 -3.34
C LYS A 44 12.15 -4.75 -3.49
N LYS A 45 11.24 -3.80 -3.68
CA LYS A 45 11.54 -2.37 -3.90
C LYS A 45 11.33 -1.53 -2.64
N PHE A 46 10.36 -1.90 -1.82
CA PHE A 46 9.92 -1.16 -0.65
C PHE A 46 9.87 -2.07 0.56
N SER A 47 10.08 -1.52 1.76
CA SER A 47 9.84 -2.26 2.99
C SER A 47 8.34 -2.49 3.21
N SER A 48 7.99 -3.46 4.07
CA SER A 48 6.59 -3.75 4.42
C SER A 48 5.87 -2.51 4.94
N VAL A 49 6.50 -1.74 5.85
CA VAL A 49 5.95 -0.49 6.38
C VAL A 49 5.73 0.55 5.28
N GLN A 50 6.69 0.71 4.36
CA GLN A 50 6.52 1.63 3.23
C GLN A 50 5.35 1.21 2.34
N LEU A 51 5.16 -0.09 2.11
CA LEU A 51 4.02 -0.61 1.37
C LEU A 51 2.69 -0.28 2.07
N GLU A 52 2.62 -0.45 3.39
CA GLU A 52 1.44 -0.13 4.20
C GLU A 52 1.10 1.36 4.13
N MET A 53 2.08 2.24 4.26
CA MET A 53 1.91 3.69 4.10
C MET A 53 1.39 4.05 2.71
N LEU A 54 1.95 3.44 1.67
CA LEU A 54 1.50 3.62 0.29
C LEU A 54 0.05 3.15 0.09
N ALA A 55 -0.34 2.05 0.73
CA ALA A 55 -1.71 1.56 0.70
C ALA A 55 -2.68 2.57 1.33
N VAL A 56 -2.36 3.07 2.52
CA VAL A 56 -3.17 4.06 3.22
C VAL A 56 -3.30 5.34 2.39
N TRP A 57 -2.19 5.83 1.81
CA TRP A 57 -2.20 6.99 0.94
C TRP A 57 -3.04 6.77 -0.32
N PHE A 58 -2.89 5.62 -0.99
CA PHE A 58 -3.70 5.28 -2.17
C PHE A 58 -5.20 5.27 -1.82
N LEU A 59 -5.55 4.64 -0.70
CA LEU A 59 -6.93 4.56 -0.25
C LEU A 59 -7.47 5.95 0.09
N ALA A 60 -6.70 6.81 0.73
CA ALA A 60 -7.12 8.15 1.12
C ALA A 60 -7.17 9.16 -0.04
N LYS A 61 -6.16 9.17 -0.93
CA LYS A 61 -5.98 10.22 -1.96
C LYS A 61 -6.52 9.85 -3.34
N LYS A 62 -6.76 8.57 -3.62
CA LYS A 62 -7.27 8.11 -4.92
C LYS A 62 -8.66 7.45 -4.80
N PRO A 63 -9.66 8.10 -4.17
CA PRO A 63 -10.97 7.48 -3.89
C PRO A 63 -11.72 7.03 -5.15
N LYS A 64 -11.44 7.65 -6.30
CA LYS A 64 -12.04 7.30 -7.61
C LYS A 64 -11.51 5.98 -8.19
N LEU A 65 -10.37 5.48 -7.73
CA LEU A 65 -9.81 4.21 -8.18
C LEU A 65 -10.36 3.08 -7.32
N GLN A 66 -10.53 1.88 -7.88
CA GLN A 66 -11.00 0.73 -7.11
C GLN A 66 -9.99 0.36 -6.01
N PRO A 67 -10.44 -0.05 -4.81
CA PRO A 67 -9.59 -0.48 -3.70
C PRO A 67 -8.98 -1.87 -3.97
N LYS A 68 -8.08 -1.93 -4.95
CA LYS A 68 -7.41 -3.14 -5.42
C LYS A 68 -5.90 -2.97 -5.34
N ILE A 69 -5.20 -4.01 -4.88
CA ILE A 69 -3.73 -4.04 -4.88
C ILE A 69 -3.19 -3.81 -6.29
N GLY A 70 -3.78 -4.46 -7.31
CA GLY A 70 -3.40 -4.24 -8.70
C GLY A 70 -3.62 -2.81 -9.21
N ALA A 71 -4.60 -2.05 -8.66
CA ALA A 71 -4.80 -0.65 -9.02
C ALA A 71 -3.71 0.23 -8.37
N MET A 72 -3.42 -0.02 -7.09
CA MET A 72 -2.34 0.65 -6.35
C MET A 72 -0.96 0.41 -6.97
N LEU A 73 -0.70 -0.82 -7.41
CA LEU A 73 0.56 -1.25 -8.01
C LEU A 73 0.51 -1.26 -9.55
N SER A 74 -0.44 -0.57 -10.16
CA SER A 74 -0.50 -0.43 -11.61
C SER A 74 0.73 0.32 -12.12
N LYS A 75 1.17 0.05 -13.35
CA LYS A 75 2.37 0.68 -13.94
C LYS A 75 2.33 2.21 -13.82
N ASN A 76 1.21 2.83 -14.15
CA ASN A 76 1.03 4.28 -14.08
C ASN A 76 1.13 4.81 -12.64
N MET A 77 0.55 4.09 -11.66
CA MET A 77 0.67 4.44 -10.25
C MET A 77 2.10 4.26 -9.75
N LEU A 78 2.79 3.19 -10.15
CA LEU A 78 4.19 2.97 -9.79
C LEU A 78 5.10 4.05 -10.38
N GLU A 79 4.89 4.48 -11.62
CA GLU A 79 5.62 5.61 -12.21
C GLU A 79 5.34 6.93 -11.47
N GLU A 80 4.08 7.19 -11.09
CA GLU A 80 3.73 8.35 -10.26
C GLU A 80 4.44 8.29 -8.89
N LEU A 81 4.38 7.12 -8.25
CA LEU A 81 5.00 6.87 -6.95
C LEU A 81 6.53 6.99 -7.03
N GLU A 82 7.18 6.41 -8.04
CA GLU A 82 8.64 6.50 -8.20
C GLU A 82 9.11 7.95 -8.42
N ARG A 83 8.32 8.79 -9.09
CA ARG A 83 8.58 10.23 -9.21
C ARG A 83 8.40 10.97 -7.89
N LYS A 84 7.35 10.63 -7.14
CA LYS A 84 7.01 11.29 -5.87
C LYS A 84 7.91 10.85 -4.71
N ILE A 85 8.31 9.58 -4.65
CA ILE A 85 9.19 9.01 -3.62
C ILE A 85 10.56 9.68 -3.58
N ARG A 86 11.02 10.25 -4.70
CA ARG A 86 12.25 11.04 -4.73
C ARG A 86 12.12 12.40 -4.03
N GLN A 87 10.90 12.83 -3.72
CA GLN A 87 10.62 14.10 -3.06
C GLN A 87 10.42 13.86 -1.55
N ALA A 88 11.23 14.50 -0.71
CA ALA A 88 11.13 14.37 0.74
C ALA A 88 9.74 14.80 1.28
N ILE A 89 9.07 15.73 0.60
CA ILE A 89 7.72 16.20 0.94
C ILE A 89 6.69 15.07 0.81
N PHE A 90 6.87 14.15 -0.14
CA PHE A 90 5.95 13.05 -0.33
C PHE A 90 5.96 12.09 0.86
N TRP A 91 7.13 11.79 1.42
CA TRP A 91 7.24 10.97 2.62
C TRP A 91 6.56 11.62 3.82
N LYS A 92 6.65 12.95 3.96
CA LYS A 92 5.91 13.68 5.01
C LYS A 92 4.38 13.60 4.81
N ASP A 93 3.89 13.69 3.58
CA ASP A 93 2.46 13.52 3.29
C ASP A 93 2.01 12.08 3.58
N LEU A 94 2.83 11.07 3.25
CA LEU A 94 2.58 9.67 3.61
C LEU A 94 2.50 9.49 5.13
N ASP A 95 3.49 9.97 5.88
CA ASP A 95 3.52 9.90 7.34
C ASP A 95 2.28 10.55 7.95
N MET A 96 1.97 11.79 7.56
CA MET A 96 0.82 12.53 8.08
C MET A 96 -0.51 11.81 7.82
N ILE A 97 -0.70 11.26 6.62
CA ILE A 97 -1.92 10.49 6.32
C ILE A 97 -1.92 9.17 7.07
N PHE A 98 -0.78 8.50 7.17
CA PHE A 98 -0.67 7.24 7.89
C PHE A 98 -1.02 7.44 9.37
N GLU A 99 -0.45 8.43 10.03
CA GLU A 99 -0.76 8.79 11.43
C GLU A 99 -2.24 9.17 11.62
N LYS A 100 -2.87 9.82 10.64
CA LYS A 100 -4.30 10.14 10.70
C LYS A 100 -5.18 8.90 10.79
N TYR A 101 -4.83 7.82 10.10
CA TYR A 101 -5.63 6.58 10.08
C TYR A 101 -5.12 5.51 11.03
N TYR A 102 -3.83 5.51 11.35
CA TYR A 102 -3.14 4.57 12.23
C TYR A 102 -2.27 5.37 13.21
N PRO A 103 -2.89 6.13 14.13
CA PRO A 103 -2.13 6.86 15.14
C PRO A 103 -1.36 5.83 15.97
N ARG A 104 -0.06 6.07 16.16
CA ARG A 104 0.74 5.25 17.08
C ARG A 104 0.12 5.43 18.46
N GLN A 105 -0.48 4.37 19.00
CA GLN A 105 -0.90 4.37 20.39
C GLN A 105 0.37 4.39 21.23
N THR A 106 0.62 5.55 21.84
CA THR A 106 1.66 5.73 22.86
C THR A 106 1.39 4.85 24.07
#